data_AF-A0A5M3N472-F1
#
_entry.id   AF-A0A5M3N472-F1
#
_cell.length_a   1.000
_cell.length_b   1.000
_cell.length_c   1.000
_cell.angle_alpha   90.00
_cell.angle_beta   90.00
_cell.angle_gamma   90.00
#
_symmetry.space_group_name_H-M   'P 1'
#
loop_
_entity.id
_entity.type
_entity.pdbx_description
1 polymer ?
#
loop_
_entity_poly.entity_id
_entity_poly.type
_entity_poly.pdbx_seq_one_letter_code
_entity_poly.pdbx_strand_id
1 'polypeptide(L)'
;SLQYFLRSIERICDPNYCATPEDIIHLQQRTIGLDQNEVVFGDLTIDLVDTGGQKSERRKWIHCFDGADFVVFCVNLAGYDLTLWEDHNDNQMQDALTVWDSLCRSKWLGSSTFILLFNKRDIYEEKILHSDIATHFPVRVLLIVHATNTC
;
A
#
# COMPACT_ATOMS: atom_id res chain seq x y z
N SER A 1 13.18 -3.54 4.61
CA SER A 1 13.14 -3.43 6.09
C SER A 1 14.02 -4.44 6.83
N LEU A 2 13.73 -5.75 6.88
CA LEU A 2 14.55 -6.68 7.71
C LEU A 2 16.04 -6.69 7.32
N GLN A 3 16.33 -6.81 6.02
CA GLN A 3 17.72 -6.78 5.54
C GLN A 3 18.44 -5.46 5.87
N TYR A 4 17.72 -4.33 5.86
CA TYR A 4 18.28 -3.02 6.21
C TYR A 4 18.73 -2.99 7.69
N PHE A 5 17.86 -3.43 8.60
CA PHE A 5 18.18 -3.46 10.03
C PHE A 5 19.28 -4.47 10.36
N LEU A 6 19.29 -5.65 9.71
CA LEU A 6 20.36 -6.63 9.90
C LEU A 6 21.73 -6.11 9.44
N ARG A 7 21.78 -5.37 8.32
CA ARG A 7 23.02 -4.73 7.85
C ARG A 7 23.51 -3.61 8.76
N SER A 8 22.60 -3.00 9.53
CA SER A 8 22.90 -1.91 10.47
C SER A 8 22.92 -2.35 11.92
N ILE A 9 22.98 -3.66 12.21
CA ILE A 9 22.69 -4.19 13.55
C ILE A 9 23.65 -3.67 14.61
N GLU A 10 24.93 -3.51 14.29
CA GLU A 10 25.95 -2.96 15.21
C GLU A 10 25.60 -1.52 15.61
N ARG A 11 25.19 -0.69 14.64
CA ARG A 11 24.79 0.71 14.87
C ARG A 11 23.51 0.79 15.71
N ILE A 12 22.54 -0.08 15.46
CA ILE A 12 21.23 -0.07 16.14
C ILE A 12 21.35 -0.58 17.58
N CYS A 13 22.27 -1.50 17.84
CA CYS A 13 22.51 -2.07 19.17
C CYS A 13 23.47 -1.22 20.04
N ASP A 14 24.02 -0.11 19.53
CA ASP A 14 24.86 0.78 20.30
C ASP A 14 24.07 1.40 21.48
N PRO A 15 24.60 1.43 22.71
CA PRO A 15 23.92 2.05 23.85
C PRO A 15 23.55 3.53 23.67
N ASN A 16 24.23 4.24 22.77
CA ASN A 16 23.98 5.63 22.44
C ASN A 16 23.24 5.80 21.10
N TYR A 17 22.60 4.73 20.60
CA TYR A 17 21.86 4.76 19.35
C TYR A 17 20.77 5.84 19.36
N CYS A 18 20.74 6.63 18.29
CA CYS A 18 19.65 7.53 17.96
C CYS A 18 19.15 7.20 16.56
N ALA A 19 17.83 7.07 16.41
CA ALA A 19 17.22 6.72 15.14
C ALA A 19 17.47 7.82 14.09
N THR A 20 17.87 7.40 12.90
CA THR A 20 18.01 8.27 11.73
C THR A 20 16.68 8.36 10.98
N PRO A 21 16.46 9.39 10.13
CA PRO A 21 15.30 9.43 9.25
C PRO A 21 15.15 8.18 8.37
N GLU A 22 16.27 7.61 7.90
CA GLU A 22 16.27 6.36 7.14
C GLU A 22 15.74 5.20 7.99
N ASP A 23 16.16 5.08 9.26
CA ASP A 23 15.63 4.06 10.17
C ASP A 23 14.11 4.17 10.30
N ILE A 24 13.62 5.40 10.46
CA ILE A 24 12.18 5.70 10.59
C ILE A 24 11.43 5.27 9.33
N ILE A 25 11.96 5.54 8.13
CA ILE A 25 11.35 5.14 6.86
C ILE A 25 11.26 3.61 6.73
N HIS A 26 12.24 2.86 7.27
CA HIS A 26 12.22 1.39 7.22
C HIS A 26 11.34 0.73 8.29
N LEU A 27 10.89 1.48 9.30
CA LEU A 27 9.98 0.97 10.33
C LEU A 27 8.62 0.61 9.71
N GLN A 28 8.10 -0.54 10.12
CA GLN A 28 6.77 -0.98 9.72
C GLN A 28 5.86 -0.92 10.94
N GLN A 29 5.25 0.25 11.15
CA GLN A 29 4.17 0.40 12.11
C GLN A 29 2.83 0.32 11.37
N ARG A 30 1.91 -0.48 11.92
CA ARG A 30 0.57 -0.62 11.35
C ARG A 30 -0.28 0.56 11.79
N THR A 31 -0.85 1.28 10.84
CA THR A 31 -1.87 2.30 11.12
C THR A 31 -3.13 1.62 11.66
N ILE A 32 -3.63 2.12 12.79
CA ILE A 32 -4.90 1.71 13.41
C ILE A 32 -5.80 2.93 13.43
N GLY A 33 -7.02 2.79 12.92
CA GLY A 33 -7.93 3.91 12.76
C GLY A 33 -7.64 4.73 11.51
N LEU A 34 -7.92 6.02 11.64
CA LEU A 34 -7.73 7.04 10.60
C LEU A 34 -6.79 8.08 11.20
N ASP A 35 -5.71 8.38 10.48
CA ASP A 35 -4.75 9.41 10.85
C ASP A 35 -4.86 10.56 9.83
N GLN A 36 -5.16 11.77 10.32
CA GLN A 36 -5.43 12.93 9.47
C GLN A 36 -4.33 13.96 9.64
N ASN A 37 -3.77 14.41 8.52
CA ASN A 37 -2.71 15.39 8.49
C ASN A 37 -2.95 16.39 7.35
N GLU A 38 -2.74 17.67 7.61
CA GLU A 38 -2.77 18.71 6.58
C GLU A 38 -1.38 18.88 5.97
N VAL A 39 -1.30 18.87 4.63
CA VAL A 39 -0.05 19.08 3.88
C VAL A 39 -0.23 20.26 2.93
N VAL A 40 0.66 21.24 3.04
CA VAL A 40 0.65 22.43 2.17
C VAL A 40 1.71 22.29 1.09
N PHE A 41 1.30 22.39 -0.17
CA PHE A 41 2.16 22.34 -1.35
C PHE A 41 1.95 23.58 -2.23
N GLY A 42 2.77 24.62 -2.01
CA GLY A 42 2.55 25.92 -2.62
C GLY A 42 1.25 26.54 -2.09
N ASP A 43 0.32 26.86 -3.00
CA ASP A 43 -1.00 27.39 -2.66
C ASP A 43 -2.06 26.29 -2.45
N LEU A 44 -1.70 25.02 -2.63
CA LEU A 44 -2.59 23.88 -2.44
C LEU A 44 -2.49 23.36 -1.00
N THR A 45 -3.62 23.25 -0.31
CA THR A 45 -3.72 22.57 0.99
C THR A 45 -4.41 21.22 0.76
N ILE A 46 -3.79 20.14 1.23
CA ILE A 46 -4.26 18.77 1.07
C ILE A 46 -4.51 18.16 2.45
N ASP A 47 -5.76 17.76 2.70
CA ASP A 47 -6.12 16.94 3.85
C ASP A 47 -5.79 15.47 3.54
N LEU A 48 -4.65 15.01 4.03
CA LEU A 48 -4.21 13.63 3.86
C LEU A 48 -4.78 12.77 4.99
N VAL A 49 -5.53 11.74 4.61
CA VAL A 49 -6.04 10.73 5.55
C VAL A 49 -5.34 9.40 5.30
N ASP A 50 -4.42 9.01 6.19
CA ASP A 50 -3.87 7.65 6.21
C ASP A 50 -4.84 6.70 6.92
N THR A 51 -5.04 5.52 6.34
CA THR A 51 -6.02 4.55 6.84
C THR A 51 -5.37 3.18 6.99
N GLY A 52 -5.72 2.48 8.07
CA GLY A 52 -5.26 1.11 8.25
C GLY A 52 -5.74 0.17 7.14
N GLY A 53 -4.81 -0.56 6.52
CA GLY A 53 -5.08 -1.51 5.42
C GLY A 53 -5.61 -2.89 5.82
N GLN A 54 -5.51 -3.25 7.10
CA GLN A 54 -5.91 -4.56 7.64
C GLN A 54 -7.44 -4.73 7.60
N LYS A 55 -7.94 -5.97 7.48
CA LYS A 55 -9.39 -6.22 7.36
C LYS A 55 -10.20 -5.63 8.52
N SER A 56 -9.65 -5.63 9.73
CA SER A 56 -10.28 -5.03 10.91
C SER A 56 -10.48 -3.51 10.79
N GLU A 57 -9.62 -2.84 10.03
CA GLU A 57 -9.58 -1.37 9.94
C GLU A 57 -10.46 -0.85 8.80
N ARG A 58 -10.69 -1.66 7.75
CA ARG A 58 -11.41 -1.27 6.53
C ARG A 58 -12.82 -0.76 6.76
N ARG A 59 -13.51 -1.22 7.82
CA ARG A 59 -14.85 -0.73 8.16
C ARG A 59 -14.87 0.76 8.48
N LYS A 60 -13.73 1.33 8.89
CA LYS A 60 -13.59 2.75 9.26
C LYS A 60 -13.40 3.65 8.04
N TRP A 61 -13.04 3.11 6.88
CA TRP A 61 -12.74 3.90 5.67
C TRP A 61 -13.93 4.73 5.19
N ILE A 62 -15.15 4.25 5.40
CA ILE A 62 -16.36 4.99 4.99
C ILE A 62 -16.44 6.38 5.63
N HIS A 63 -15.79 6.60 6.77
CA HIS A 63 -15.76 7.89 7.46
C HIS A 63 -14.90 8.96 6.76
N CYS A 64 -14.11 8.59 5.75
CA CYS A 64 -13.30 9.52 4.96
C CYS A 64 -13.64 9.49 3.46
N PHE A 65 -14.77 8.88 3.06
CA PHE A 65 -15.17 8.82 1.64
C PHE A 65 -15.92 10.08 1.19
N ASP A 66 -16.68 10.71 2.08
CA ASP A 66 -17.47 11.89 1.73
C ASP A 66 -16.53 13.06 1.41
N GLY A 67 -16.69 13.64 0.21
CA GLY A 67 -15.86 14.75 -0.25
C GLY A 67 -14.41 14.38 -0.64
N ALA A 68 -14.05 13.09 -0.75
CA ALA A 68 -12.71 12.72 -1.16
C ALA A 68 -12.45 13.05 -2.64
N ASP A 69 -11.52 13.96 -2.92
CA ASP A 69 -11.11 14.29 -4.30
C ASP A 69 -10.28 13.16 -4.95
N PHE A 70 -9.39 12.55 -4.17
CA PHE A 70 -8.47 11.51 -4.63
C PHE A 70 -8.50 10.30 -3.70
N VAL A 71 -8.46 9.11 -4.30
CA VAL A 71 -8.24 7.84 -3.60
C VAL A 71 -6.92 7.27 -4.09
N VAL A 72 -5.92 7.28 -3.21
CA VAL A 72 -4.61 6.67 -3.49
C VAL A 72 -4.60 5.26 -2.92
N PHE A 73 -4.62 4.26 -3.79
CA PHE A 73 -4.58 2.84 -3.39
C PHE A 73 -3.23 2.22 -3.70
N CYS A 74 -2.53 1.76 -2.66
CA CYS A 74 -1.20 1.17 -2.76
C CYS A 74 -1.29 -0.36 -2.78
N VAL A 75 -0.79 -0.98 -3.86
CA VAL A 75 -0.71 -2.44 -4.02
C VAL A 75 0.71 -2.93 -3.79
N ASN A 76 0.88 -3.94 -2.93
CA ASN A 76 2.15 -4.64 -2.77
C ASN A 76 2.36 -5.63 -3.93
N LEU A 77 3.17 -5.27 -4.93
CA LEU A 77 3.48 -6.17 -6.05
C LEU A 77 4.13 -7.46 -5.59
N ALA A 78 5.02 -7.41 -4.60
CA ALA A 78 5.70 -8.59 -4.06
C ALA A 78 4.79 -9.50 -3.22
N GLY A 79 3.50 -9.17 -3.09
CA GLY A 79 2.49 -9.95 -2.37
C GLY A 79 1.81 -11.06 -3.19
N TYR A 80 2.17 -11.24 -4.47
CA TYR A 80 1.50 -12.20 -5.36
C TYR A 80 1.61 -13.66 -4.90
N ASP A 81 2.64 -14.02 -4.15
CA ASP A 81 2.90 -15.36 -3.61
C ASP A 81 2.90 -15.37 -2.07
N LEU A 82 2.40 -14.30 -1.44
CA LEU A 82 2.31 -14.16 0.01
C LEU A 82 0.86 -14.25 0.49
N THR A 83 0.67 -14.72 1.71
CA THR A 83 -0.61 -14.71 2.41
C THR A 83 -0.73 -13.49 3.32
N LEU A 84 -1.95 -13.10 3.68
CA LEU A 84 -2.17 -12.02 4.63
C LEU A 84 -1.64 -12.41 6.02
N TRP A 85 -1.13 -11.42 6.76
CA TRP A 85 -0.70 -11.65 8.15
C TRP A 85 -1.85 -12.09 9.05
N GLU A 86 -3.04 -11.50 8.84
CA GLU A 86 -4.23 -11.76 9.66
C GLU A 86 -5.01 -13.02 9.22
N ASP A 87 -4.77 -13.53 8.01
CA ASP A 87 -5.46 -14.69 7.46
C ASP A 87 -4.55 -15.44 6.47
N HIS A 88 -4.05 -16.59 6.91
CA HIS A 88 -3.03 -17.34 6.15
C HIS A 88 -3.63 -18.11 4.96
N ASN A 89 -4.96 -18.10 4.79
CA ASN A 89 -5.61 -18.72 3.64
C ASN A 89 -5.78 -17.75 2.46
N ASP A 90 -5.67 -16.45 2.70
CA ASP A 90 -5.93 -15.42 1.72
C ASP A 90 -4.62 -14.84 1.15
N ASN A 91 -4.52 -14.79 -0.17
CA ASN A 91 -3.40 -14.20 -0.88
C ASN A 91 -3.44 -12.65 -0.79
N GLN A 92 -2.29 -12.01 -0.55
CA GLN A 92 -2.23 -10.55 -0.38
C GLN A 92 -2.67 -9.79 -1.64
N MET A 93 -2.21 -10.21 -2.82
CA MET A 93 -2.53 -9.52 -4.07
C MET A 93 -4.00 -9.77 -4.47
N GLN A 94 -4.53 -10.96 -4.22
CA GLN A 94 -5.94 -11.26 -4.48
C GLN A 94 -6.87 -10.42 -3.57
N ASP A 95 -6.54 -10.30 -2.28
CA ASP A 95 -7.26 -9.42 -1.35
C ASP A 95 -7.18 -7.95 -1.81
N ALA A 96 -6.01 -7.47 -2.24
CA ALA A 96 -5.86 -6.12 -2.79
C ALA A 96 -6.74 -5.89 -4.03
N LEU A 97 -6.83 -6.85 -4.94
CA LEU A 97 -7.72 -6.78 -6.11
C LEU A 97 -9.20 -6.71 -5.71
N THR A 98 -9.62 -7.52 -4.73
CA THR A 98 -11.00 -7.49 -4.21
C THR A 98 -11.33 -6.16 -3.54
N VAL A 99 -10.40 -5.60 -2.78
CA VAL A 99 -10.57 -4.28 -2.14
C VAL A 99 -10.64 -3.19 -3.20
N TRP A 100 -9.72 -3.18 -4.17
CA TRP A 100 -9.71 -2.22 -5.27
C TRP A 100 -11.04 -2.22 -6.04
N ASP A 101 -11.53 -3.41 -6.40
CA ASP A 101 -12.81 -3.56 -7.09
C ASP A 101 -13.98 -2.99 -6.27
N SER A 102 -13.98 -3.21 -4.96
CA SER A 102 -15.00 -2.68 -4.05
C SER A 102 -14.94 -1.15 -3.94
N LEU A 103 -13.74 -0.57 -3.93
CA LEU A 103 -13.55 0.90 -3.90
C LEU A 103 -14.04 1.53 -5.21
N CYS A 104 -13.64 0.98 -6.36
CA CYS A 104 -14.08 1.47 -7.68
C CYS A 104 -15.59 1.40 -7.89
N ARG A 105 -16.27 0.44 -7.26
CA ARG A 105 -17.75 0.31 -7.31
C ARG A 105 -18.46 1.13 -6.23
N SER A 106 -17.74 1.79 -5.32
CA SER A 106 -18.34 2.55 -4.24
C SER A 106 -19.09 3.77 -4.77
N LYS A 107 -20.37 3.89 -4.43
CA LYS A 107 -21.19 5.05 -4.79
C LYS A 107 -20.72 6.35 -4.13
N TRP A 108 -20.03 6.24 -2.99
CA TRP A 108 -19.51 7.37 -2.23
C TRP A 108 -18.26 8.00 -2.86
N LEU A 109 -17.56 7.23 -3.71
CA LEU A 109 -16.33 7.65 -4.39
C LEU A 109 -16.58 7.92 -5.88
N GLY A 110 -17.83 8.11 -6.28
CA GLY A 110 -18.22 8.20 -7.69
C GLY A 110 -17.65 9.43 -8.42
N SER A 111 -17.31 10.49 -7.68
CA SER A 111 -16.64 11.69 -8.22
C SER A 111 -15.14 11.73 -7.94
N SER A 112 -14.61 10.77 -7.17
CA SER A 112 -13.21 10.76 -6.77
C SER A 112 -12.31 10.27 -7.91
N THR A 113 -11.12 10.85 -8.02
CA THR A 113 -10.07 10.37 -8.92
C THR A 113 -9.29 9.24 -8.24
N PHE A 114 -9.18 8.10 -8.92
CA PHE A 114 -8.46 6.93 -8.41
C PHE A 114 -7.02 6.90 -8.91
N ILE A 115 -6.07 6.81 -7.98
CA ILE A 115 -4.65 6.67 -8.24
C ILE A 115 -4.20 5.30 -7.71
N LEU A 116 -3.76 4.43 -8.61
CA LEU A 116 -3.25 3.10 -8.27
C LEU A 116 -1.73 3.12 -8.24
N LEU A 117 -1.14 2.85 -7.07
CA LEU A 117 0.31 2.79 -6.90
C LEU A 117 0.77 1.35 -6.72
N PHE A 118 1.61 0.88 -7.64
CA PHE A 118 2.25 -0.43 -7.54
C PHE A 118 3.56 -0.32 -6.76
N ASN A 119 3.51 -0.67 -5.48
CA ASN A 119 4.63 -0.59 -4.55
C ASN A 119 5.46 -1.88 -4.51
N LYS A 120 6.69 -1.80 -4.01
CA LYS A 120 7.65 -2.91 -3.85
C LYS A 120 8.00 -3.60 -5.17
N ARG A 121 8.11 -2.82 -6.24
CA ARG A 121 8.52 -3.28 -7.57
C ARG A 121 9.91 -3.91 -7.54
N ASP A 122 10.83 -3.31 -6.80
CA ASP A 122 12.19 -3.81 -6.56
C ASP A 122 12.18 -5.26 -6.04
N ILE A 123 11.40 -5.53 -5.00
CA ILE A 123 11.27 -6.88 -4.42
C ILE A 123 10.56 -7.83 -5.40
N TYR A 124 9.56 -7.33 -6.13
CA TYR A 124 8.87 -8.13 -7.14
C TYR A 124 9.80 -8.58 -8.28
N GLU A 125 10.64 -7.68 -8.79
CA GLU A 125 11.60 -7.97 -9.86
C GLU A 125 12.61 -9.05 -9.46
N GLU A 126 13.01 -9.09 -8.19
CA GLU A 126 13.85 -10.17 -7.67
C GLU A 126 13.08 -11.49 -7.53
N LYS A 127 11.85 -11.44 -7.00
CA LYS A 127 11.06 -12.65 -6.69
C LYS A 127 10.55 -13.38 -7.92
N ILE A 128 10.15 -12.65 -8.97
CA ILE A 128 9.53 -13.25 -10.17
C ILE A 128 10.49 -14.21 -10.91
N LEU A 129 11.79 -14.08 -10.68
CA LEU A 129 12.82 -14.97 -11.22
C LEU A 129 12.79 -16.38 -10.59
N HIS A 130 12.18 -16.52 -9.42
CA HIS A 130 12.22 -17.75 -8.61
C HIS A 130 10.85 -18.24 -8.15
N SER A 131 9.81 -17.40 -8.23
CA SER A 131 8.43 -17.70 -7.84
C SER A 131 7.51 -17.24 -8.97
N ASP A 132 7.00 -18.18 -9.77
CA ASP A 132 6.20 -17.87 -10.96
C ASP A 132 4.79 -17.39 -10.55
N ILE A 133 4.45 -16.16 -10.95
CA ILE A 133 3.12 -15.57 -10.71
C ILE A 133 1.97 -16.42 -11.27
N ALA A 134 2.20 -17.17 -12.34
CA ALA A 134 1.18 -18.04 -12.94
C ALA A 134 0.75 -19.18 -11.99
N THR A 135 1.59 -19.54 -11.01
CA THR A 135 1.26 -20.53 -9.98
C THR A 135 0.18 -20.01 -9.01
N HIS A 136 0.13 -18.68 -8.81
CA HIS A 136 -0.79 -18.03 -7.88
C HIS A 136 -1.99 -17.39 -8.60
N PHE A 137 -1.80 -16.96 -9.85
CA PHE A 137 -2.79 -16.34 -10.71
C PHE A 137 -2.85 -17.06 -12.07
N PRO A 138 -3.49 -18.24 -12.15
CA PRO A 138 -3.53 -19.06 -13.37
C PRO A 138 -4.38 -18.41 -14.48
N VAL A 139 -5.28 -17.49 -14.12
CA VAL A 139 -6.01 -16.65 -15.07
C VAL A 139 -5.22 -15.36 -15.26
N ARG A 140 -4.76 -15.12 -16.48
CA ARG A 140 -4.10 -13.85 -16.83
C ARG A 140 -5.09 -12.71 -16.61
N VAL A 141 -4.89 -11.94 -15.54
CA VAL A 141 -5.54 -10.63 -15.39
C VAL A 141 -4.90 -9.71 -16.42
N LEU A 142 -5.63 -9.43 -17.50
CA LEU A 142 -5.22 -8.46 -18.50
C LEU A 142 -5.43 -7.06 -17.93
N LEU A 143 -4.38 -6.51 -17.32
CA LEU A 143 -4.36 -5.11 -16.89
C LEU A 143 -3.97 -4.25 -18.09
N ILE A 144 -4.96 -3.78 -18.84
CA ILE A 144 -4.73 -2.79 -19.90
C ILE A 144 -4.66 -1.42 -19.25
N VAL A 145 -3.45 -0.88 -19.09
CA VAL A 145 -3.23 0.50 -18.65
C VAL A 145 -3.06 1.36 -19.89
N HIS A 146 -4.06 2.21 -20.17
CA HIS A 146 -3.91 3.27 -21.15
C HIS A 146 -3.34 4.50 -20.45
N ALA A 147 -2.09 4.86 -20.76
CA ALA A 147 -1.57 6.18 -20.44
C ALA A 147 -2.16 7.17 -21.45
N THR A 148 -3.22 7.88 -21.09
CA THR A 148 -3.59 9.09 -21.82
C THR A 148 -2.71 10.21 -21.29
N ASN A 149 -1.79 10.70 -22.12
CA ASN A 149 -1.16 11.99 -21.90
C ASN A 149 -2.28 13.01 -21.61
N THR A 150 -2.31 13.52 -20.39
CA THR A 150 -3.09 14.71 -20.06
C THR A 150 -2.13 15.88 -20.18
N CYS A 151 -2.55 16.87 -20.97
CA CYS A 151 -1.85 18.12 -21.23
C CYS A 151 -1.52 18.89 -19.96
#